data_AF-A0A355D7C4-F1
#
_entry.id   AF-A0A355D7C4-F1
#
_cell.length_a   1.000
_cell.length_b   1.000
_cell.length_c   1.000
_cell.angle_alpha   90.00
_cell.angle_beta   90.00
_cell.angle_gamma   90.00
#
_symmetry.space_group_name_H-M   'P 1'
#
loop_
_entity.id
_entity.type
_entity.pdbx_description
1 polymer ?
#
loop_
_entity_poly.entity_id
_entity_poly.type
_entity_poly.pdbx_seq_one_letter_code
_entity_poly.pdbx_strand_id
1 'polypeptide(L)' 'MACQHICPMNSEQKEKIIEDIIFTEEETNMLLEGKSIDSFSAGFKSTVYMIGIDQWNEAITR' A
#
# COMPACT_ATOMS: atom_id res chain seq x y z
N MET A 1 9.66 6.71 6.49
CA MET A 1 8.39 7.28 7.00
C MET A 1 8.00 8.62 6.37
N ALA A 2 8.94 9.47 5.93
CA ALA A 2 8.60 10.80 5.39
C ALA A 2 7.74 10.77 4.09
N CYS A 3 7.88 9.74 3.26
CA CYS A 3 7.13 9.59 2.00
C CYS A 3 5.61 9.54 2.20
N GLN A 4 5.12 8.73 3.14
CA GLN A 4 3.68 8.66 3.42
C GLN A 4 3.15 9.90 4.14
N HIS A 5 4.01 10.61 4.88
CA HIS A 5 3.59 11.80 5.59
C HIS A 5 3.42 13.02 4.68
N ILE A 6 4.21 13.08 3.62
CA ILE A 6 4.30 14.22 2.68
C ILE A 6 3.49 13.96 1.40
N CYS A 7 3.12 12.71 1.09
CA CYS A 7 2.38 12.39 -0.14
C CYS A 7 0.97 13.01 -0.11
N PRO A 8 0.68 14.04 -0.95
CA PRO A 8 -0.62 14.70 -0.96
C PRO A 8 -1.76 13.74 -1.38
N MET A 9 -1.42 12.69 -2.13
CA MET A 9 -2.36 11.63 -2.55
C MET A 9 -2.81 10.72 -1.39
N ASN A 10 -2.05 10.64 -0.30
CA ASN A 10 -2.40 9.83 0.89
C ASN A 10 -3.11 10.64 1.99
N SER A 11 -3.45 11.91 1.74
CA SER A 11 -4.05 12.78 2.76
C SER A 11 -5.42 12.26 3.24
N GLU A 12 -6.29 11.80 2.34
CA GLU A 12 -7.59 11.19 2.70
C GLU A 12 -7.45 9.80 3.32
N GLN A 13 -6.35 9.11 3.02
CA GLN A 13 -6.03 7.78 3.51
C GLN A 13 -5.52 7.84 4.96
N LYS A 14 -4.79 8.90 5.31
CA LYS A 14 -4.22 9.12 6.66
C LYS A 14 -5.25 9.12 7.77
N GLU A 15 -6.44 9.67 7.55
CA GLU A 15 -7.49 9.72 8.59
C GLU A 15 -8.15 8.36 8.85
N LYS A 16 -7.98 7.40 7.92
CA LYS A 16 -8.55 6.05 8.01
C LYS A 16 -7.63 5.06 8.73
N ILE A 17 -6.36 5.43 8.92
CA ILE A 17 -5.33 4.59 9.53
C ILE A 17 -5.26 4.93 11.01
N ILE A 18 -5.98 4.15 11.82
CA ILE A 18 -6.03 4.30 13.29
C ILE A 18 -4.84 3.59 13.95
N GLU A 19 -4.21 2.64 13.24
CA GLU A 19 -3.10 1.81 13.69
C GLU A 19 -2.04 1.66 12.60
N ASP A 20 -0.77 1.43 12.99
CA ASP A 20 0.32 1.23 12.04
C ASP A 20 0.04 0.01 11.14
N ILE A 21 0.05 0.23 9.83
CA ILE A 21 -0.06 -0.84 8.84
C ILE A 21 1.34 -1.37 8.55
N ILE A 22 1.55 -2.64 8.89
CA ILE A 22 2.82 -3.33 8.72
C ILE A 22 2.64 -4.41 7.66
N PHE A 23 3.44 -4.33 6.59
CA PHE A 23 3.58 -5.39 5.61
C PHE A 23 4.76 -6.28 5.98
N THR A 24 4.66 -7.57 5.67
CA THR A 24 5.82 -8.46 5.73
C THR A 24 6.84 -8.11 4.65
N GLU A 25 8.05 -8.64 4.76
CA GLU A 25 9.07 -8.48 3.73
C GLU A 25 8.62 -9.10 2.40
N GLU A 26 7.95 -10.26 2.42
CA GLU A 26 7.34 -10.82 1.21
C GLU A 26 6.28 -9.90 0.60
N GLU A 27 5.34 -9.39 1.39
CA GLU A 27 4.27 -8.49 0.90
C GLU A 27 4.86 -7.21 0.31
N THR A 28 5.88 -6.66 0.97
CA THR A 28 6.63 -5.50 0.47
C THR A 28 7.28 -5.81 -0.88
N ASN A 29 7.93 -6.96 -1.02
CA ASN A 29 8.53 -7.38 -2.28
C ASN A 29 7.47 -7.59 -3.37
N MET A 30 6.29 -8.12 -3.04
CA MET A 30 5.20 -8.26 -4.01
C MET A 30 4.70 -6.91 -4.55
N LEU A 31 4.63 -5.89 -3.70
CA LEU A 31 4.29 -4.52 -4.13
C LEU A 31 5.37 -3.94 -5.03
N LEU A 32 6.65 -4.08 -4.65
CA LEU A 32 7.78 -3.53 -5.39
C LEU A 32 8.03 -4.24 -6.72
N GLU A 33 7.65 -5.52 -6.83
CA GLU A 33 7.70 -6.29 -8.07
C GLU A 33 6.55 -5.96 -9.03
N GLY A 34 5.57 -5.15 -8.60
CA GLY A 34 4.39 -4.82 -9.40
C GLY A 34 3.51 -6.05 -9.66
N LYS A 35 3.51 -7.04 -8.77
CA LYS A 35 2.65 -8.22 -8.92
C LYS A 35 1.19 -7.79 -8.94
N SER A 36 0.39 -8.47 -9.77
CA SER A 36 -1.05 -8.22 -9.80
C SER A 36 -1.64 -8.45 -8.42
N ILE A 37 -2.50 -7.53 -7.99
CA ILE A 37 -3.23 -7.57 -6.72
C ILE A 37 -4.13 -8.80 -6.62
N ASP A 38 -4.45 -9.45 -7.73
CA ASP A 38 -5.16 -10.74 -7.75
C ASP A 38 -4.34 -11.91 -7.22
N SER A 39 -3.02 -11.77 -7.14
CA SER A 39 -2.13 -12.77 -6.53
C SER A 39 -2.03 -12.64 -5.01
N PHE A 40 -2.60 -11.59 -4.42
CA PHE A 40 -2.47 -11.29 -3.00
C PHE A 40 -3.45 -12.11 -2.16
N SER A 41 -3.05 -12.40 -0.92
CA SER A 41 -3.96 -13.00 0.06
C SER A 41 -5.15 -12.06 0.32
N ALA A 42 -6.30 -12.59 0.73
CA ALA A 42 -7.49 -11.77 0.95
C ALA A 42 -7.27 -10.64 1.97
N GLY A 43 -6.50 -10.92 3.04
CA GLY A 43 -6.14 -9.92 4.06
C GLY A 43 -5.24 -8.84 3.48
N PHE A 44 -4.19 -9.24 2.76
CA PHE A 44 -3.27 -8.31 2.12
C PHE A 44 -3.95 -7.43 1.06
N LYS A 45 -4.80 -8.04 0.21
CA LYS A 45 -5.62 -7.36 -0.79
C LYS A 45 -6.54 -6.32 -0.14
N SER A 46 -7.20 -6.67 0.97
CA SER A 46 -8.04 -5.73 1.72
C SER A 46 -7.26 -4.54 2.24
N THR A 47 -6.07 -4.77 2.80
CA THR A 47 -5.20 -3.70 3.30
C THR A 47 -4.75 -2.79 2.16
N VAL A 48 -4.32 -3.36 1.03
CA VAL A 48 -3.88 -2.62 -0.17
C VAL A 48 -4.97 -1.70 -0.70
N TYR A 49 -6.22 -2.19 -0.82
CA TYR A 49 -7.36 -1.35 -1.21
C TYR A 49 -7.71 -0.30 -0.17
N MET A 50 -7.67 -0.67 1.11
CA MET A 50 -7.99 0.24 2.20
C MET A 50 -7.10 1.47 2.16
N ILE A 51 -5.79 1.29 1.91
CA ILE A 51 -4.79 2.38 1.81
C ILE A 51 -4.64 2.97 0.40
N GLY A 52 -5.40 2.46 -0.57
CA GLY A 52 -5.41 2.93 -1.96
C GLY A 52 -4.13 2.64 -2.74
N ILE A 53 -3.28 1.71 -2.30
CA ILE A 53 -2.04 1.36 -3.02
C ILE A 53 -2.33 0.85 -4.44
N ASP A 54 -3.49 0.21 -4.62
CA ASP A 54 -3.95 -0.27 -5.93
C ASP A 54 -4.05 0.84 -6.98
N GLN A 55 -4.36 2.06 -6.55
CA GLN A 55 -4.47 3.24 -7.41
C GLN A 55 -3.10 3.83 -7.77
N TRP A 56 -2.05 3.41 -7.07
CA TRP A 56 -0.69 3.95 -7.17
C TRP A 56 0.33 2.91 -7.63
N ASN A 57 -0.10 1.77 -8.16
CA ASN A 57 0.81 0.69 -8.55
C ASN A 57 1.89 1.17 -9.55
N GLU A 58 1.55 2.13 -10.42
CA GLU A 58 2.50 2.77 -11.35
C GLU A 58 3.46 3.78 -10.68
N ALA A 59 3.08 4.34 -9.53
CA ALA A 59 3.89 5.29 -8.75
C ALA A 59 4.83 4.60 -7.76
N ILE A 60 4.68 3.28 -7.55
CA ILE A 60 5.61 2.45 -6.80
C ILE A 60 6.80 2.15 -7.72
N THR A 61 7.58 3.18 -8.01
CA THR A 61 8.86 3.06 -8.72
C THR A 61 9.94 2.53 -7.79
N ARG A 62 10.79 1.66 -8.34
CA ARG A 62 12.02 1.14 -7.71
C ARG A 62 13.04 2.23 -7.42
#